data_AF-A0A1M3QM07-F1
#
_entry.id   AF-A0A1M3QM07-F1
#
_cell.length_a   1.000
_cell.length_b   1.000
_cell.length_c   1.000
_cell.angle_alpha   90.00
_cell.angle_beta   90.00
_cell.angle_gamma   90.00
#
_symmetry.space_group_name_H-M   'P 1'
#
loop_
_entity.id
_entity.type
_entity.pdbx_description
1 polymer ?
#
loop_
_entity_poly.entity_id
_entity_poly.type
_entity_poly.pdbx_seq_one_letter_code
_entity_poly.pdbx_strand_id
1 'polypeptide(L)'
;MKRHTEHVLVLVAVAIVVAIGLGVFVYSGIYNIGADDHHTKPVFAVLQTLRNRSIHVRSDDIKVPNLNDPQLILKGAGQYAAMCTGCHLRPGQENSELRKGMYPQPPNLSKVHVDPRDAFWVIKHGIKMSAMPAWGLDGSHDDLTIWSMVAFIEKLPGMTPAQYKTIVAKAPPDEDMDMDDGGGHSHSHGGAADDKDAHGDADMKGMEMSGEAGHSHDAAAEDGHDRAAATAPAVEAPLSLDGMKPKAAPEAEAVAQAFHTALQHGDRTAALALLAPEATISEGGHTQSRDDYADGHLGEDIAFLKTARITPVSLGSMPMGNTALVGSVSDIQTTIKGKPATLRSTELLNLKKDGKDWKIVSVRWQSAPVSGE
;
A
#
# COMPACT_ATOMS: atom_id res chain seq x y z
N MET A 1 -57.88 -19.51 31.65
CA MET A 1 -56.55 -20.14 31.85
C MET A 1 -56.13 -21.03 30.67
N LYS A 2 -56.90 -22.08 30.28
CA LYS A 2 -56.53 -22.99 29.15
C LYS A 2 -56.12 -22.32 27.83
N ARG A 3 -56.91 -21.35 27.32
CA ARG A 3 -56.58 -20.62 26.07
C ARG A 3 -55.25 -19.85 26.12
N HIS A 4 -54.87 -19.31 27.28
CA HIS A 4 -53.58 -18.60 27.41
C HIS A 4 -52.41 -19.58 27.40
N THR A 5 -52.57 -20.76 28.02
CA THR A 5 -51.57 -21.83 27.98
C THR A 5 -51.37 -22.37 26.56
N GLU A 6 -52.45 -22.53 25.79
CA GLU A 6 -52.40 -22.92 24.37
C GLU A 6 -51.66 -21.88 23.51
N HIS A 7 -51.96 -20.58 23.66
CA HIS A 7 -51.24 -19.53 22.93
C HIS A 7 -49.75 -19.46 23.30
N VAL A 8 -49.40 -19.66 24.57
CA VAL A 8 -47.99 -19.69 25.02
C VAL A 8 -47.25 -20.88 24.41
N LEU A 9 -47.86 -22.07 24.39
CA LEU A 9 -47.26 -23.25 23.77
C LEU A 9 -47.04 -23.07 22.26
N VAL A 10 -48.00 -22.47 21.56
CA VAL A 10 -47.85 -22.14 20.13
C VAL A 10 -46.72 -21.13 19.91
N LEU A 11 -46.63 -20.06 20.72
CA LEU A 11 -45.55 -19.08 20.61
C LEU A 11 -44.17 -19.71 20.85
N VAL A 12 -44.04 -20.58 21.85
CA VAL A 12 -42.79 -21.30 22.13
C VAL A 12 -42.43 -22.23 20.97
N ALA A 13 -43.39 -22.99 20.44
CA ALA A 13 -43.16 -23.87 19.30
C ALA A 13 -42.71 -23.08 18.05
N VAL A 14 -43.38 -21.95 17.75
CA VAL A 14 -42.98 -21.06 16.65
C VAL A 14 -41.57 -20.50 16.86
N ALA A 15 -41.24 -20.04 18.08
CA ALA A 15 -39.91 -19.54 18.38
C ALA A 15 -38.82 -20.61 18.18
N ILE A 16 -39.08 -21.86 18.59
CA ILE A 16 -38.15 -22.98 18.37
C ILE A 16 -37.97 -23.25 16.88
N VAL A 17 -39.05 -23.29 16.10
CA VAL A 17 -38.97 -23.50 14.64
C VAL A 17 -38.17 -22.40 13.96
N VAL A 18 -38.39 -21.13 14.35
CA VAL A 18 -37.61 -20.00 13.84
C VAL A 18 -36.13 -20.12 14.21
N ALA A 19 -35.83 -20.48 15.47
CA ALA A 19 -34.44 -20.65 15.93
C ALA A 19 -33.73 -21.78 15.17
N ILE A 20 -34.39 -22.92 14.97
CA ILE A 20 -33.85 -24.04 14.18
C ILE A 20 -33.63 -23.60 12.73
N GLY A 21 -34.61 -22.90 12.13
CA GLY A 21 -34.50 -22.40 10.77
C GLY A 21 -33.32 -21.43 10.58
N LEU A 22 -33.11 -20.50 11.52
CA LEU A 22 -31.94 -19.61 11.53
C LEU A 22 -30.63 -20.39 11.69
N GLY A 23 -30.59 -21.39 12.58
CA GLY A 23 -29.42 -22.24 12.77
C GLY A 23 -29.05 -23.02 11.52
N VAL A 24 -30.04 -23.63 10.85
CA VAL A 24 -29.85 -24.33 9.57
C VAL A 24 -29.36 -23.35 8.50
N PHE A 25 -29.96 -22.16 8.38
CA PHE A 25 -29.54 -21.15 7.40
C PHE A 25 -28.07 -20.74 7.60
N VAL A 26 -27.68 -20.39 8.82
CA VAL A 26 -26.30 -20.00 9.15
C VAL A 26 -25.32 -21.13 8.86
N TYR A 27 -25.64 -22.36 9.23
CA TYR A 27 -24.74 -23.51 9.04
C TYR A 27 -24.70 -24.02 7.59
N SER A 28 -25.74 -23.76 6.80
CA SER A 28 -25.84 -24.27 5.43
C SER A 28 -24.81 -23.66 4.46
N GLY A 29 -24.24 -22.50 4.78
CA GLY A 29 -23.35 -21.76 3.89
C GLY A 29 -24.03 -21.19 2.63
N ILE A 30 -25.37 -21.22 2.56
CA ILE A 30 -26.11 -20.74 1.38
C ILE A 30 -26.00 -19.23 1.18
N TYR A 31 -25.72 -18.48 2.25
CA TYR A 31 -25.54 -17.03 2.19
C TYR A 31 -24.09 -16.71 1.82
N ASN A 32 -23.90 -16.18 0.61
CA ASN A 32 -22.60 -15.73 0.15
C ASN A 32 -22.19 -14.46 0.89
N ILE A 33 -20.97 -14.46 1.45
CA ILE A 33 -20.40 -13.33 2.20
C ILE A 33 -19.39 -12.51 1.37
N GLY A 34 -19.18 -12.87 0.10
CA GLY A 34 -18.33 -12.13 -0.83
C GLY A 34 -18.77 -10.67 -0.94
N ALA A 35 -17.80 -9.75 -0.94
CA ALA A 35 -18.09 -8.32 -1.05
C ALA A 35 -18.62 -7.93 -2.45
N ASP A 36 -18.39 -8.79 -3.45
CA ASP A 36 -18.92 -8.69 -4.81
C ASP A 36 -20.38 -9.15 -4.93
N ASP A 37 -20.92 -9.82 -3.91
CA ASP A 37 -22.33 -10.18 -3.83
C ASP A 37 -23.08 -9.24 -2.88
N HIS A 38 -23.82 -8.31 -3.48
CA HIS A 38 -24.46 -7.25 -2.73
C HIS A 38 -25.65 -7.76 -1.91
N HIS A 39 -25.71 -7.35 -0.64
CA HIS A 39 -26.90 -7.48 0.21
C HIS A 39 -28.19 -7.14 -0.56
N THR A 40 -29.26 -7.90 -0.29
CA THR A 40 -30.59 -7.52 -0.75
C THR A 40 -30.95 -6.10 -0.26
N LYS A 41 -31.73 -5.34 -1.04
CA LYS A 41 -32.07 -3.94 -0.71
C LYS A 41 -32.61 -3.75 0.72
N PRO A 42 -33.50 -4.62 1.26
CA PRO A 42 -33.97 -4.48 2.64
C PRO A 42 -32.87 -4.72 3.67
N VAL A 43 -32.02 -5.74 3.47
CA VAL A 43 -30.90 -6.03 4.39
C VAL A 43 -29.91 -4.86 4.38
N PHE A 44 -29.55 -4.37 3.20
CA PHE A 44 -28.69 -3.20 3.04
C PHE A 44 -29.26 -1.98 3.78
N ALA A 45 -30.57 -1.69 3.61
CA ALA A 45 -31.22 -0.55 4.25
C ALA A 45 -31.19 -0.66 5.78
N VAL A 46 -31.44 -1.85 6.34
CA VAL A 46 -31.37 -2.08 7.80
C VAL A 46 -29.95 -1.89 8.31
N LEU A 47 -28.94 -2.48 7.64
CA LEU A 47 -27.53 -2.34 8.04
C LEU A 47 -27.04 -0.90 7.95
N GLN A 48 -27.38 -0.19 6.86
CA GLN A 48 -27.04 1.22 6.69
C GLN A 48 -27.69 2.08 7.79
N THR A 49 -28.96 1.84 8.11
CA THR A 49 -29.68 2.58 9.15
C THR A 49 -29.07 2.33 10.53
N LEU A 50 -28.78 1.07 10.86
CA LEU A 50 -28.14 0.67 12.10
C LEU A 50 -26.78 1.37 12.27
N ARG A 51 -25.94 1.33 11.22
CA ARG A 51 -24.63 1.98 11.20
C ARG A 51 -24.75 3.48 11.42
N ASN A 52 -25.54 4.18 10.60
CA ASN A 52 -25.65 5.63 10.64
C ASN A 52 -26.24 6.09 11.99
N ARG A 53 -27.26 5.41 12.52
CA ARG A 53 -27.85 5.76 13.82
C ARG A 53 -26.88 5.51 14.96
N SER A 54 -26.11 4.42 14.92
CA SER A 54 -25.10 4.13 15.93
C SER A 54 -24.00 5.18 15.94
N ILE A 55 -23.47 5.58 14.77
CA ILE A 55 -22.45 6.62 14.67
C ILE A 55 -22.97 7.91 15.31
N HIS A 56 -24.13 8.39 14.85
CA HIS A 56 -24.70 9.65 15.29
C HIS A 56 -24.95 9.71 16.81
N VAL A 57 -25.49 8.62 17.39
CA VAL A 57 -25.73 8.56 18.84
C VAL A 57 -24.43 8.54 19.64
N ARG A 58 -23.34 7.98 19.09
CA ARG A 58 -22.05 7.89 19.78
C ARG A 58 -21.18 9.12 19.58
N SER A 59 -21.46 9.91 18.55
CA SER A 59 -20.75 11.15 18.23
C SER A 59 -21.42 12.41 18.82
N ASP A 60 -22.68 12.32 19.24
CA ASP A 60 -23.51 13.48 19.62
C ASP A 60 -22.83 14.41 20.65
N ASP A 61 -22.19 13.83 21.67
CA ASP A 61 -21.55 14.57 22.76
C ASP A 61 -20.11 15.05 22.45
N ILE A 62 -19.54 14.67 21.31
CA ILE A 62 -18.16 15.01 20.94
C ILE A 62 -18.03 16.51 20.72
N LYS A 63 -17.10 17.15 21.44
CA LYS A 63 -16.83 18.59 21.29
C LYS A 63 -15.91 18.82 20.10
N VAL A 64 -16.41 19.56 19.11
CA VAL A 64 -15.65 19.91 17.90
C VAL A 64 -14.73 21.08 18.23
N PRO A 65 -13.40 20.96 18.05
CA PRO A 65 -12.46 22.06 18.21
C PRO A 65 -12.55 23.04 17.03
N ASN A 66 -11.73 24.10 17.03
CA ASN A 66 -11.67 25.00 15.89
C ASN A 66 -11.00 24.33 14.68
N LEU A 67 -11.79 23.90 13.69
CA LEU A 67 -11.31 23.24 12.48
C LEU A 67 -10.76 24.19 11.41
N ASN A 68 -10.77 25.50 11.64
CA ASN A 68 -10.26 26.49 10.69
C ASN A 68 -8.79 26.87 10.92
N ASP A 69 -8.09 26.19 11.84
CA ASP A 69 -6.66 26.39 12.04
C ASP A 69 -5.87 25.91 10.80
N PRO A 70 -5.12 26.80 10.12
CA PRO A 70 -4.34 26.44 8.94
C PRO A 70 -3.31 25.34 9.20
N GLN A 71 -2.69 25.28 10.38
CA GLN A 71 -1.70 24.24 10.73
C GLN A 71 -2.37 22.88 10.91
N LEU A 72 -3.54 22.88 11.55
CA LEU A 72 -4.35 21.67 11.74
C LEU A 72 -4.82 21.10 10.39
N ILE A 73 -5.28 21.97 9.49
CA ILE A 73 -5.67 21.58 8.11
C ILE A 73 -4.46 21.06 7.33
N LEU A 74 -3.31 21.70 7.47
CA LEU A 74 -2.08 21.32 6.77
C LEU A 74 -1.57 19.93 7.22
N LYS A 75 -1.55 19.66 8.53
CA LYS A 75 -1.26 18.31 9.07
C LYS A 75 -2.23 17.28 8.53
N GLY A 76 -3.54 17.59 8.55
CA GLY A 76 -4.59 16.72 8.03
C GLY A 76 -4.47 16.40 6.54
N ALA A 77 -3.90 17.32 5.74
CA ALA A 77 -3.71 17.11 4.31
C ALA A 77 -2.73 15.97 4.01
N GLY A 78 -1.60 15.91 4.73
CA GLY A 78 -0.61 14.84 4.61
C GLY A 78 -1.20 13.48 5.01
N GLN A 79 -1.81 13.42 6.19
CA GLN A 79 -2.48 12.24 6.73
C GLN A 79 -3.56 11.68 5.80
N TYR A 80 -4.42 12.57 5.28
CA TYR A 80 -5.46 12.18 4.31
C TYR A 80 -4.85 11.62 3.03
N ALA A 81 -3.81 12.26 2.51
CA ALA A 81 -3.11 11.82 1.31
C ALA A 81 -2.53 10.41 1.47
N ALA A 82 -1.87 10.16 2.59
CA ALA A 82 -1.21 8.89 2.90
C ALA A 82 -2.19 7.73 3.09
N MET A 83 -3.32 7.95 3.78
CA MET A 83 -4.15 6.84 4.27
C MET A 83 -5.58 6.80 3.74
N CYS A 84 -6.16 7.95 3.37
CA CYS A 84 -7.59 8.03 3.07
C CYS A 84 -7.91 8.03 1.58
N THR A 85 -7.00 8.52 0.73
CA THR A 85 -7.25 8.69 -0.71
C THR A 85 -7.52 7.38 -1.45
N GLY A 86 -6.92 6.27 -0.99
CA GLY A 86 -7.13 4.94 -1.56
C GLY A 86 -8.60 4.51 -1.53
N CYS A 87 -9.35 4.91 -0.50
CA CYS A 87 -10.76 4.52 -0.31
C CYS A 87 -11.72 5.67 -0.66
N HIS A 88 -11.41 6.87 -0.15
CA HIS A 88 -12.31 8.03 -0.16
C HIS A 88 -12.06 9.03 -1.30
N LEU A 89 -11.01 8.79 -2.10
CA LEU A 89 -10.61 9.56 -3.28
C LEU A 89 -10.11 10.97 -2.97
N ARG A 90 -9.26 11.51 -3.84
CA ARG A 90 -8.86 12.93 -3.83
C ARG A 90 -9.64 13.74 -4.87
N PRO A 91 -9.61 15.09 -4.82
CA PRO A 91 -10.19 15.92 -5.87
C PRO A 91 -9.67 15.55 -7.27
N GLY A 92 -10.58 15.44 -8.23
CA GLY A 92 -10.28 15.04 -9.61
C GLY A 92 -10.06 13.53 -9.82
N GLN A 93 -10.14 12.72 -8.77
CA GLN A 93 -10.09 11.26 -8.89
C GLN A 93 -11.51 10.69 -8.96
N GLU A 94 -11.81 10.00 -10.07
CA GLU A 94 -13.12 9.37 -10.25
C GLU A 94 -13.26 8.07 -9.45
N ASN A 95 -12.20 7.26 -9.40
CA ASN A 95 -12.18 5.98 -8.69
C ASN A 95 -10.75 5.52 -8.33
N SER A 96 -10.63 4.44 -7.57
CA SER A 96 -9.39 3.72 -7.27
C SER A 96 -9.63 2.21 -7.41
N GLU A 97 -8.57 1.43 -7.62
CA GLU A 97 -8.69 -0.04 -7.69
C GLU A 97 -9.23 -0.61 -6.37
N LEU A 98 -8.79 -0.07 -5.23
CA LEU A 98 -9.25 -0.50 -3.92
C LEU A 98 -10.76 -0.21 -3.71
N ARG A 99 -11.21 1.00 -4.07
CA ARG A 99 -12.60 1.43 -3.88
C ARG A 99 -13.58 0.61 -4.72
N LYS A 100 -13.20 0.17 -5.92
CA LYS A 100 -14.06 -0.66 -6.79
C LYS A 100 -14.50 -1.96 -6.11
N GLY A 101 -13.60 -2.59 -5.34
CA GLY A 101 -13.87 -3.84 -4.64
C GLY A 101 -14.51 -3.69 -3.26
N MET A 102 -14.79 -2.47 -2.80
CA MET A 102 -15.39 -2.25 -1.48
C MET A 102 -16.90 -2.29 -1.51
N TYR A 103 -17.47 -3.05 -0.58
CA TYR A 103 -18.89 -3.05 -0.31
C TYR A 103 -19.17 -2.97 1.20
N PRO A 104 -19.96 -1.98 1.67
CA PRO A 104 -20.50 -0.86 0.91
C PRO A 104 -19.38 0.06 0.40
N GLN A 105 -19.62 0.73 -0.72
CA GLN A 105 -18.65 1.71 -1.21
C GLN A 105 -18.53 2.89 -0.23
N PRO A 106 -17.31 3.31 0.14
CA PRO A 106 -17.09 4.49 0.96
C PRO A 106 -17.60 5.76 0.26
N PRO A 107 -17.97 6.85 0.95
CA PRO A 107 -18.27 8.12 0.31
C PRO A 107 -17.04 8.70 -0.41
N ASN A 108 -17.26 9.49 -1.46
CA ASN A 108 -16.21 10.32 -2.05
C ASN A 108 -16.14 11.64 -1.28
N LEU A 109 -15.15 11.78 -0.39
CA LEU A 109 -15.04 12.93 0.52
C LEU A 109 -14.64 14.23 -0.19
N SER A 110 -14.19 14.17 -1.46
CA SER A 110 -14.03 15.37 -2.29
C SER A 110 -15.34 15.95 -2.83
N LYS A 111 -16.47 15.25 -2.61
CA LYS A 111 -17.79 15.64 -3.15
C LYS A 111 -18.88 15.77 -2.10
N VAL A 112 -18.70 15.20 -0.91
CA VAL A 112 -19.73 15.20 0.14
C VAL A 112 -19.18 15.81 1.42
N HIS A 113 -20.03 16.54 2.12
CA HIS A 113 -19.75 16.94 3.50
C HIS A 113 -20.23 15.85 4.46
N VAL A 114 -19.51 15.68 5.56
CA VAL A 114 -19.83 14.76 6.65
C VAL A 114 -19.82 15.56 7.94
N ASP A 115 -20.73 15.28 8.87
CA ASP A 115 -20.69 15.96 10.17
C ASP A 115 -19.33 15.72 10.86
N PRO A 116 -18.65 16.76 11.36
CA PRO A 116 -17.32 16.60 11.96
C PRO A 116 -17.28 15.65 13.16
N ARG A 117 -18.36 15.56 13.96
CA ARG A 117 -18.44 14.63 15.09
C ARG A 117 -18.51 13.19 14.60
N ASP A 118 -19.34 12.96 13.58
CA ASP A 118 -19.45 11.65 12.93
C ASP A 118 -18.12 11.25 12.28
N ALA A 119 -17.48 12.17 11.56
CA ALA A 119 -16.18 11.95 10.92
C ALA A 119 -15.11 11.59 11.95
N PHE A 120 -14.99 12.36 13.04
CA PHE A 120 -14.07 12.05 14.13
C PHE A 120 -14.31 10.67 14.72
N TRP A 121 -15.57 10.34 15.05
CA TRP A 121 -15.91 9.05 15.65
C TRP A 121 -15.59 7.89 14.71
N VAL A 122 -15.92 8.02 13.42
CA VAL A 122 -15.67 7.00 12.40
C VAL A 122 -14.17 6.82 12.14
N ILE A 123 -13.38 7.89 12.10
CA ILE A 123 -11.92 7.77 11.94
C ILE A 123 -11.30 7.11 13.18
N LYS A 124 -11.70 7.53 14.38
CA LYS A 124 -11.19 6.99 15.64
C LYS A 124 -11.49 5.49 15.81
N HIS A 125 -12.72 5.08 15.52
CA HIS A 125 -13.20 3.74 15.86
C HIS A 125 -13.37 2.79 14.67
N GLY A 126 -13.26 3.30 13.44
CA GLY A 126 -13.53 2.53 12.25
C GLY A 126 -15.00 2.12 12.13
N ILE A 127 -15.27 1.20 11.21
CA ILE A 127 -16.60 0.60 11.03
C ILE A 127 -16.44 -0.91 10.97
N LYS A 128 -17.09 -1.60 11.92
CA LYS A 128 -17.09 -3.06 11.97
C LYS A 128 -17.59 -3.68 10.67
N MET A 129 -17.00 -4.82 10.29
CA MET A 129 -17.33 -5.56 9.06
C MET A 129 -17.22 -4.69 7.81
N SER A 130 -16.24 -3.79 7.79
CA SER A 130 -15.88 -2.97 6.65
C SER A 130 -14.36 -2.82 6.56
N ALA A 131 -13.88 -2.25 5.46
CA ALA A 131 -12.47 -1.91 5.28
C ALA A 131 -12.05 -0.59 5.98
N MET A 132 -12.92 0.04 6.78
CA MET A 132 -12.58 1.27 7.51
C MET A 132 -11.94 0.90 8.87
N PRO A 133 -10.61 1.07 9.05
CA PRO A 133 -9.91 0.70 10.27
C PRO A 133 -10.16 1.70 11.41
N ALA A 134 -9.83 1.29 12.62
CA ALA A 134 -9.91 2.12 13.83
C ALA A 134 -8.58 2.83 14.10
N TRP A 135 -8.40 4.03 13.56
CA TRP A 135 -7.12 4.77 13.66
C TRP A 135 -6.77 5.25 15.06
N GLY A 136 -7.73 5.26 15.99
CA GLY A 136 -7.47 5.58 17.40
C GLY A 136 -7.10 4.36 18.25
N LEU A 137 -6.98 3.16 17.66
CA LEU A 137 -6.60 1.96 18.41
C LEU A 137 -5.14 2.04 18.84
N ASP A 138 -4.88 1.63 20.08
CA ASP A 138 -3.55 1.54 20.71
C ASP A 138 -2.71 2.83 20.66
N GLY A 139 -3.38 3.98 20.59
CA GLY A 139 -2.71 5.29 20.54
C GLY A 139 -2.02 5.59 19.22
N SER A 140 -2.26 4.80 18.16
CA SER A 140 -1.63 5.01 16.85
C SER A 140 -1.89 6.40 16.27
N HIS A 141 -3.08 6.97 16.48
CA HIS A 141 -3.35 8.39 16.23
C HIS A 141 -4.11 8.97 17.42
N ASP A 142 -3.55 10.01 18.02
CA ASP A 142 -4.21 10.74 19.09
C ASP A 142 -5.41 11.57 18.57
N ASP A 143 -6.17 12.14 19.50
CA ASP A 143 -7.37 12.90 19.14
C ASP A 143 -7.03 14.15 18.31
N LEU A 144 -5.87 14.79 18.53
CA LEU A 144 -5.47 15.97 17.77
C LEU A 144 -5.16 15.62 16.32
N THR A 145 -4.48 14.50 16.09
CA THR A 145 -4.18 13.99 14.76
C THR A 145 -5.45 13.55 14.03
N ILE A 146 -6.41 12.94 14.73
CA ILE A 146 -7.73 12.65 14.14
C ILE A 146 -8.47 13.95 13.79
N TRP A 147 -8.47 14.95 14.66
CA TRP A 147 -9.07 16.26 14.36
C TRP A 147 -8.39 16.96 13.18
N SER A 148 -7.09 16.75 12.96
CA SER A 148 -6.38 17.27 11.78
C SER A 148 -6.98 16.73 10.48
N MET A 149 -7.22 15.40 10.42
CA MET A 149 -7.87 14.76 9.28
C MET A 149 -9.29 15.30 9.07
N VAL A 150 -10.07 15.44 10.14
CA VAL A 150 -11.43 16.00 10.08
C VAL A 150 -11.41 17.45 9.56
N ALA A 151 -10.50 18.28 10.05
CA ALA A 151 -10.34 19.67 9.61
C ALA A 151 -10.03 19.76 8.11
N PHE A 152 -9.19 18.86 7.60
CA PHE A 152 -8.91 18.79 6.17
C PHE A 152 -10.07 18.25 5.34
N ILE A 153 -10.79 17.23 5.84
CA ILE A 153 -11.99 16.66 5.18
C ILE A 153 -13.05 17.75 4.97
N GLU A 154 -13.23 18.66 5.93
CA GLU A 154 -14.15 19.80 5.79
C GLU A 154 -13.76 20.79 4.68
N LYS A 155 -12.51 20.77 4.20
CA LYS A 155 -12.04 21.62 3.08
C LYS A 155 -12.03 20.90 1.74
N LEU A 156 -12.17 19.57 1.72
CA LEU A 156 -12.08 18.77 0.50
C LEU A 156 -13.19 19.07 -0.52
N PRO A 157 -14.48 19.18 -0.12
CA PRO A 157 -15.52 19.53 -1.07
C PRO A 157 -15.28 20.91 -1.69
N GLY A 158 -15.15 20.95 -3.03
CA GLY A 158 -14.88 22.18 -3.76
C GLY A 158 -13.40 22.54 -3.93
N MET A 159 -12.48 21.76 -3.35
CA MET A 159 -11.05 21.88 -3.61
C MET A 159 -10.73 21.40 -5.04
N THR A 160 -9.93 22.15 -5.78
CA THR A 160 -9.45 21.73 -7.10
C THR A 160 -8.29 20.73 -6.98
N PRO A 161 -8.02 19.89 -8.01
CA PRO A 161 -6.87 18.99 -8.01
C PRO A 161 -5.53 19.71 -7.82
N ALA A 162 -5.39 20.92 -8.36
CA ALA A 162 -4.20 21.75 -8.22
C ALA A 162 -4.01 22.22 -6.76
N GLN A 163 -5.07 22.74 -6.13
CA GLN A 163 -5.03 23.15 -4.71
C GLN A 163 -4.70 21.97 -3.80
N TYR A 164 -5.29 20.80 -4.06
CA TYR A 164 -4.99 19.57 -3.33
C TYR A 164 -3.50 19.19 -3.43
N LYS A 165 -2.93 19.19 -4.64
CA LYS A 165 -1.51 18.90 -4.84
C LYS A 165 -0.63 19.89 -4.08
N THR A 166 -0.96 21.18 -4.10
CA THR A 166 -0.19 22.22 -3.41
C THR A 166 -0.23 22.08 -1.89
N ILE A 167 -1.39 21.79 -1.30
CA ILE A 167 -1.49 21.69 0.17
C ILE A 167 -0.83 20.41 0.69
N VAL A 168 -0.96 19.29 -0.01
CA VAL A 168 -0.28 18.03 0.36
C VAL A 168 1.24 18.17 0.26
N ALA A 169 1.75 18.83 -0.78
CA ALA A 169 3.19 19.05 -0.93
C ALA A 169 3.81 19.96 0.15
N LYS A 170 2.97 20.72 0.88
CA LYS A 170 3.39 21.59 1.98
C LYS A 170 3.17 20.96 3.35
N ALA A 171 2.54 19.79 3.42
CA ALA A 171 2.26 19.12 4.68
C ALA A 171 3.59 18.73 5.36
N PRO A 172 3.71 18.92 6.68
CA PRO A 172 4.89 18.47 7.41
C PRO A 172 5.03 16.94 7.29
N PRO A 173 6.26 16.39 7.35
CA PRO A 173 6.45 14.97 7.59
C PRO A 173 5.72 14.58 8.88
N ASP A 174 5.09 13.42 8.90
CA ASP A 174 4.27 12.99 10.03
C ASP A 174 5.14 12.73 11.28
N GLU A 175 5.13 13.65 12.26
CA GLU A 175 5.87 13.51 13.54
C GLU A 175 5.33 12.38 14.43
N ASP A 176 4.07 11.95 14.22
CA ASP A 176 3.49 10.80 14.94
C ASP A 176 3.91 9.45 14.34
N MET A 177 4.79 9.47 13.34
CA MET A 177 5.49 8.30 12.78
C MET A 177 6.94 8.27 13.30
N ASP A 178 7.14 8.60 14.59
CA ASP A 178 8.39 8.35 15.32
C ASP A 178 8.69 6.84 15.35
N MET A 179 9.40 6.39 14.33
CA MET A 179 10.22 5.19 14.41
C MET A 179 11.44 5.55 15.25
N ASP A 180 11.38 5.25 16.55
CA ASP A 180 12.54 5.16 17.43
C ASP A 180 13.46 4.05 16.91
N ASP A 181 14.40 4.39 16.01
CA ASP A 181 15.83 4.41 16.31
C ASP A 181 16.67 4.78 15.05
N GLY A 182 17.52 5.81 15.21
CA GLY A 182 18.89 5.83 14.65
C GLY A 182 19.12 6.16 13.17
N GLY A 183 19.30 7.45 12.84
CA GLY A 183 20.15 7.86 11.70
C GLY A 183 19.67 9.10 10.97
N GLY A 184 20.01 10.29 11.48
CA GLY A 184 19.66 11.55 10.81
C GLY A 184 20.46 11.78 9.52
N HIS A 185 19.87 12.50 8.56
CA HIS A 185 20.50 13.67 7.94
C HIS A 185 19.43 14.55 7.25
N SER A 186 19.58 15.85 7.48
CA SER A 186 18.73 16.98 7.11
C SER A 186 18.57 17.21 5.60
N HIS A 187 17.34 17.44 5.13
CA HIS A 187 17.10 18.09 3.84
C HIS A 187 16.97 19.62 4.03
N SER A 188 18.02 20.32 3.61
CA SER A 188 17.96 21.76 3.30
C SER A 188 17.42 21.91 1.88
N HIS A 189 16.25 22.52 1.72
CA HIS A 189 15.78 22.99 0.42
C HIS A 189 16.42 24.34 0.11
N GLY A 190 17.54 24.31 -0.62
CA GLY A 190 18.07 25.48 -1.32
C GLY A 190 17.52 25.52 -2.74
N GLY A 191 16.52 26.35 -2.99
CA GLY A 191 16.16 26.78 -4.34
C GLY A 191 16.55 28.24 -4.53
N ALA A 192 17.48 28.53 -5.45
CA ALA A 192 17.53 29.77 -6.22
C ALA A 192 18.61 29.72 -7.33
N ALA A 193 18.12 29.88 -8.55
CA ALA A 193 18.58 30.82 -9.58
C ALA A 193 19.94 30.67 -10.29
N ASP A 194 19.84 30.98 -11.59
CA ASP A 194 20.82 31.63 -12.48
C ASP A 194 21.70 30.77 -13.41
N ASP A 195 21.24 30.77 -14.67
CA ASP A 195 21.89 31.44 -15.81
C ASP A 195 23.24 30.93 -16.37
N LYS A 196 23.18 30.69 -17.69
CA LYS A 196 24.22 30.86 -18.73
C LYS A 196 25.21 29.73 -19.07
N ASP A 197 25.13 29.36 -20.35
CA ASP A 197 26.19 29.38 -21.39
C ASP A 197 26.10 28.11 -22.26
N ALA A 198 25.56 28.22 -23.48
CA ALA A 198 26.24 28.63 -24.71
C ALA A 198 27.03 27.49 -25.36
N HIS A 199 26.52 26.97 -26.48
CA HIS A 199 27.32 26.60 -27.65
C HIS A 199 26.46 26.78 -28.91
N GLY A 200 26.87 27.72 -29.78
CA GLY A 200 26.48 27.76 -31.20
C GLY A 200 27.04 26.55 -31.94
N ASP A 201 26.62 26.23 -33.17
CA ASP A 201 26.78 27.07 -34.36
C ASP A 201 26.09 26.41 -35.57
N ALA A 202 25.88 27.24 -36.61
CA ALA A 202 25.65 26.94 -38.03
C ALA A 202 24.39 26.11 -38.43
N ASP A 203 23.30 26.73 -38.89
CA ASP A 203 23.05 27.34 -40.23
C ASP A 203 23.01 26.32 -41.40
N MET A 204 21.80 26.02 -41.90
CA MET A 204 21.55 25.79 -43.33
C MET A 204 20.11 26.15 -43.67
N LYS A 205 20.00 26.98 -44.70
CA LYS A 205 18.83 27.71 -45.18
C LYS A 205 18.28 27.04 -46.44
N GLY A 206 16.94 26.92 -46.52
CA GLY A 206 16.21 26.98 -47.79
C GLY A 206 15.52 25.69 -48.26
N MET A 207 14.19 25.65 -48.18
CA MET A 207 13.31 25.58 -49.36
C MET A 207 11.84 25.73 -48.95
N GLU A 208 11.14 26.61 -49.67
CA GLU A 208 9.74 26.98 -49.49
C GLU A 208 8.77 25.97 -50.16
N MET A 209 7.70 25.66 -49.41
CA MET A 209 6.26 25.59 -49.75
C MET A 209 5.74 24.78 -50.96
N SER A 210 4.92 23.76 -50.63
CA SER A 210 3.54 23.55 -51.10
C SER A 210 2.88 22.57 -50.10
N GLY A 211 1.67 22.70 -49.57
CA GLY A 211 0.52 23.49 -49.96
C GLY A 211 -0.61 22.59 -50.43
N GLU A 212 -1.17 21.72 -49.57
CA GLU A 212 -2.53 21.18 -49.75
C GLU A 212 -3.07 20.48 -48.49
N ALA A 213 -4.39 20.54 -48.36
CA ALA A 213 -5.19 20.36 -47.15
C ALA A 213 -5.45 18.89 -46.78
N GLY A 214 -5.82 18.66 -45.52
CA GLY A 214 -6.49 17.42 -45.12
C GLY A 214 -6.24 17.01 -43.68
N HIS A 215 -7.01 17.57 -42.75
CA HIS A 215 -7.12 17.10 -41.38
C HIS A 215 -7.68 15.67 -41.33
N SER A 216 -6.93 14.72 -40.76
CA SER A 216 -7.36 13.72 -39.76
C SER A 216 -6.32 12.61 -39.62
N HIS A 217 -5.49 12.68 -38.58
CA HIS A 217 -4.79 11.51 -38.07
C HIS A 217 -5.40 11.15 -36.73
N ASP A 218 -6.33 10.20 -36.76
CA ASP A 218 -6.53 9.24 -35.67
C ASP A 218 -5.25 8.41 -35.58
N ALA A 219 -4.38 8.76 -34.64
CA ALA A 219 -3.34 7.88 -34.10
C ALA A 219 -2.71 8.55 -32.87
N ALA A 220 -3.14 8.12 -31.69
CA ALA A 220 -2.34 8.14 -30.46
C ALA A 220 -2.81 6.92 -29.65
N ALA A 221 -2.03 5.84 -29.66
CA ALA A 221 -1.05 5.58 -28.60
C ALA A 221 -1.83 5.35 -27.28
N GLU A 222 -2.14 4.11 -26.90
CA GLU A 222 -1.16 3.18 -26.31
C GLU A 222 0.02 3.89 -25.65
N ASP A 223 -0.28 4.77 -24.71
CA ASP A 223 0.66 5.20 -23.68
C ASP A 223 0.16 4.71 -22.33
N GLY A 224 0.70 3.55 -21.95
CA GLY A 224 0.83 3.17 -20.57
C GLY A 224 1.81 4.12 -19.90
N HIS A 225 1.38 4.76 -18.83
CA HIS A 225 2.29 5.37 -17.87
C HIS A 225 1.77 5.14 -16.45
N ASP A 226 2.48 4.26 -15.77
CA ASP A 226 3.15 4.57 -14.51
C ASP A 226 2.27 5.23 -13.44
N ARG A 227 1.68 4.38 -12.60
CA ARG A 227 1.22 4.79 -11.27
C ARG A 227 2.30 4.50 -10.24
N ALA A 228 3.03 5.54 -9.88
CA ALA A 228 3.62 5.68 -8.56
C ALA A 228 2.49 5.71 -7.51
N ALA A 229 2.47 4.71 -6.64
CA ALA A 229 1.64 4.65 -5.45
C ALA A 229 2.54 4.81 -4.22
N ALA A 230 2.19 5.76 -3.35
CA ALA A 230 2.75 5.86 -2.00
C ALA A 230 1.96 4.92 -1.08
N THR A 231 2.67 4.11 -0.30
CA THR A 231 2.15 3.12 0.66
C THR A 231 2.74 3.38 2.05
N ALA A 232 1.88 3.41 3.07
CA ALA A 232 2.25 3.15 4.47
C ALA A 232 2.70 1.67 4.61
N PRO A 233 3.46 1.28 5.67
CA PRO A 233 4.14 -0.01 5.71
C PRO A 233 3.12 -1.14 5.72
N ALA A 234 3.06 -1.87 4.61
CA ALA A 234 2.35 -3.12 4.53
C ALA A 234 2.95 -4.07 5.56
N VAL A 235 2.12 -4.76 6.34
CA VAL A 235 2.51 -6.12 6.77
C VAL A 235 2.66 -6.87 5.46
N GLU A 236 3.89 -6.98 4.98
CA GLU A 236 4.17 -7.47 3.65
C GLU A 236 3.61 -8.88 3.57
N ALA A 237 2.74 -9.14 2.58
CA ALA A 237 2.18 -10.47 2.40
C ALA A 237 3.35 -11.47 2.30
N PRO A 238 3.29 -12.62 2.99
CA PRO A 238 4.39 -13.58 2.95
C PRO A 238 4.74 -13.91 1.50
N LEU A 239 6.03 -13.84 1.16
CA LEU A 239 6.50 -14.25 -0.16
C LEU A 239 6.14 -15.73 -0.36
N SER A 240 5.21 -16.00 -1.27
CA SER A 240 4.88 -17.36 -1.69
C SER A 240 5.86 -17.80 -2.79
N LEU A 241 6.45 -18.97 -2.60
CA LEU A 241 7.28 -19.65 -3.60
C LEU A 241 6.49 -20.76 -4.32
N ASP A 242 5.15 -20.76 -4.21
CA ASP A 242 4.30 -21.79 -4.79
C ASP A 242 4.44 -21.85 -6.31
N GLY A 243 4.59 -23.06 -6.82
CA GLY A 243 4.76 -23.31 -8.26
C GLY A 243 6.18 -23.09 -8.78
N MET A 244 7.11 -22.61 -7.97
CA MET A 244 8.53 -22.56 -8.34
C MET A 244 9.15 -23.95 -8.27
N LYS A 245 9.94 -24.30 -9.29
CA LYS A 245 10.59 -25.61 -9.39
C LYS A 245 12.10 -25.42 -9.51
N PRO A 246 12.93 -26.25 -8.86
CA PRO A 246 14.36 -26.21 -9.05
C PRO A 246 14.72 -26.39 -10.53
N LYS A 247 15.64 -25.57 -11.04
CA LYS A 247 16.16 -25.60 -12.40
C LYS A 247 15.11 -25.35 -13.50
N ALA A 248 13.99 -24.70 -13.20
CA ALA A 248 12.99 -24.35 -14.22
C ALA A 248 13.47 -23.22 -15.16
N ALA A 249 14.34 -22.33 -14.66
CA ALA A 249 15.04 -21.28 -15.39
C ALA A 249 16.51 -21.24 -14.91
N PRO A 250 17.36 -22.20 -15.35
CA PRO A 250 18.70 -22.39 -14.78
C PRO A 250 19.63 -21.19 -14.97
N GLU A 251 19.47 -20.42 -16.05
CA GLU A 251 20.27 -19.21 -16.28
C GLU A 251 19.88 -18.07 -15.32
N ALA A 252 18.58 -17.94 -15.01
CA ALA A 252 18.09 -16.96 -14.05
C ALA A 252 18.50 -17.34 -12.60
N GLU A 253 18.43 -18.64 -12.27
CA GLU A 253 18.94 -19.16 -10.99
C GLU A 253 20.44 -18.92 -10.83
N ALA A 254 21.23 -19.04 -11.91
CA ALA A 254 22.66 -18.74 -11.88
C ALA A 254 22.95 -17.26 -11.61
N VAL A 255 22.14 -16.34 -12.16
CA VAL A 255 22.26 -14.90 -11.85
C VAL A 255 21.91 -14.60 -10.39
N ALA A 256 20.87 -15.23 -9.85
CA ALA A 256 20.52 -15.10 -8.43
C ALA A 256 21.69 -15.56 -7.52
N GLN A 257 22.28 -16.72 -7.81
CA GLN A 257 23.43 -17.23 -7.06
C GLN A 257 24.67 -16.33 -7.20
N ALA A 258 24.93 -15.80 -8.40
CA ALA A 258 26.02 -14.86 -8.63
C ALA A 258 25.83 -13.56 -7.84
N PHE A 259 24.59 -13.07 -7.73
CA PHE A 259 24.26 -11.89 -6.94
C PHE A 259 24.53 -12.12 -5.45
N HIS A 260 24.08 -13.25 -4.88
CA HIS A 260 24.41 -13.61 -3.48
C HIS A 260 25.90 -13.76 -3.25
N THR A 261 26.60 -14.39 -4.20
CA THR A 261 28.05 -14.57 -4.12
C THR A 261 28.78 -13.22 -4.13
N ALA A 262 28.33 -12.28 -4.95
CA ALA A 262 28.88 -10.92 -4.98
C ALA A 262 28.66 -10.19 -3.65
N LEU A 263 27.45 -10.26 -3.07
CA LEU A 263 27.15 -9.66 -1.78
C LEU A 263 27.99 -10.27 -0.65
N GLN A 264 28.12 -11.60 -0.58
CA GLN A 264 28.91 -12.28 0.46
C GLN A 264 30.42 -11.99 0.36
N HIS A 265 30.95 -11.84 -0.86
CA HIS A 265 32.34 -11.45 -1.07
C HIS A 265 32.58 -9.94 -0.95
N GLY A 266 31.52 -9.14 -0.85
CA GLY A 266 31.59 -7.69 -0.81
C GLY A 266 32.00 -7.04 -2.13
N ASP A 267 31.73 -7.70 -3.25
CA ASP A 267 31.96 -7.17 -4.59
C ASP A 267 30.78 -6.31 -5.03
N ARG A 268 30.80 -5.02 -4.63
CA ARG A 268 29.77 -4.04 -5.00
C ARG A 268 29.59 -3.94 -6.51
N THR A 269 30.69 -3.95 -7.26
CA THR A 269 30.66 -3.79 -8.71
C THR A 269 29.96 -4.97 -9.37
N ALA A 270 30.30 -6.20 -8.97
CA ALA A 270 29.63 -7.39 -9.49
C ALA A 270 28.15 -7.44 -9.10
N ALA A 271 27.80 -7.08 -7.86
CA ALA A 271 26.41 -7.05 -7.41
C ALA A 271 25.58 -6.05 -8.23
N LEU A 272 26.07 -4.81 -8.40
CA LEU A 272 25.39 -3.76 -9.16
C LEU A 272 25.34 -4.01 -10.67
N ALA A 273 26.26 -4.82 -11.20
CA ALA A 273 26.26 -5.23 -12.61
C ALA A 273 25.15 -6.25 -12.92
N LEU A 274 24.67 -7.01 -11.93
CA LEU A 274 23.60 -7.99 -12.09
C LEU A 274 22.20 -7.36 -11.95
N LEU A 275 22.10 -6.18 -11.37
CA LEU A 275 20.88 -5.39 -11.28
C LEU A 275 20.66 -4.59 -12.58
N ALA A 276 19.42 -4.56 -13.08
CA ALA A 276 19.02 -3.67 -14.16
C ALA A 276 19.08 -2.20 -13.68
N PRO A 277 19.34 -1.21 -14.56
CA PRO A 277 19.35 0.20 -14.17
C PRO A 277 18.08 0.65 -13.43
N GLU A 278 16.93 0.14 -13.85
CA GLU A 278 15.61 0.41 -13.27
C GLU A 278 15.24 -0.49 -12.08
N ALA A 279 16.17 -1.30 -11.57
CA ALA A 279 15.87 -2.28 -10.55
C ALA A 279 15.40 -1.65 -9.23
N THR A 280 14.45 -2.31 -8.58
CA THR A 280 13.96 -1.92 -7.25
C THR A 280 14.33 -2.98 -6.20
N ILE A 281 14.70 -2.53 -5.01
CA ILE A 281 15.02 -3.40 -3.88
C ILE A 281 13.99 -3.13 -2.80
N SER A 282 13.31 -4.17 -2.32
CA SER A 282 12.34 -4.03 -1.23
C SER A 282 12.63 -4.97 -0.07
N GLU A 283 12.60 -4.43 1.14
CA GLU A 283 12.73 -5.19 2.38
C GLU A 283 11.91 -4.52 3.48
N GLY A 284 11.17 -5.32 4.26
CA GLY A 284 10.42 -4.82 5.42
C GLY A 284 9.42 -3.72 5.07
N GLY A 285 8.78 -3.81 3.90
CA GLY A 285 7.82 -2.81 3.41
C GLY A 285 8.43 -1.52 2.84
N HIS A 286 9.75 -1.36 2.83
CA HIS A 286 10.44 -0.23 2.20
C HIS A 286 10.93 -0.64 0.82
N THR A 287 10.71 0.21 -0.19
CA THR A 287 11.23 0.02 -1.55
C THR A 287 12.14 1.18 -1.92
N GLN A 288 13.31 0.87 -2.44
CA GLN A 288 14.32 1.81 -2.90
C GLN A 288 14.77 1.51 -4.33
N SER A 289 15.31 2.50 -5.01
CA SER A 289 15.90 2.33 -6.35
C SER A 289 17.26 1.63 -6.27
N ARG A 290 17.75 1.11 -7.40
CA ARG A 290 19.11 0.55 -7.51
C ARG A 290 20.18 1.55 -7.09
N ASP A 291 20.03 2.82 -7.45
CA ASP A 291 21.04 3.83 -7.17
C ASP A 291 21.01 4.25 -5.69
N ASP A 292 19.82 4.41 -5.09
CA ASP A 292 19.69 4.62 -3.64
C ASP A 292 20.23 3.42 -2.85
N TYR A 293 19.95 2.20 -3.33
CA TYR A 293 20.51 0.98 -2.76
C TYR A 293 22.04 0.98 -2.87
N ALA A 294 22.57 1.35 -4.03
CA ALA A 294 24.00 1.42 -4.29
C ALA A 294 24.69 2.42 -3.36
N ASP A 295 24.08 3.56 -3.07
CA ASP A 295 24.67 4.64 -2.27
C ASP A 295 24.45 4.45 -0.76
N GLY A 296 23.39 3.73 -0.36
CA GLY A 296 23.04 3.43 1.03
C GLY A 296 23.20 1.94 1.39
N HIS A 297 22.08 1.22 1.40
CA HIS A 297 21.94 -0.07 2.09
C HIS A 297 22.85 -1.20 1.55
N LEU A 298 23.36 -1.14 0.31
CA LEU A 298 24.26 -2.15 -0.22
C LEU A 298 25.52 -2.35 0.63
N GLY A 299 26.05 -1.27 1.22
CA GLY A 299 27.22 -1.35 2.10
C GLY A 299 26.92 -2.12 3.39
N GLU A 300 25.74 -1.91 3.96
CA GLU A 300 25.27 -2.55 5.18
C GLU A 300 24.97 -4.04 4.95
N ASP A 301 24.31 -4.36 3.84
CA ASP A 301 24.02 -5.74 3.43
C ASP A 301 25.30 -6.54 3.23
N ILE A 302 26.29 -5.96 2.54
CA ILE A 302 27.60 -6.60 2.36
C ILE A 302 28.27 -6.82 3.71
N ALA A 303 28.27 -5.82 4.59
CA ALA A 303 28.90 -5.94 5.91
C ALA A 303 28.22 -7.04 6.75
N PHE A 304 26.89 -7.11 6.69
CA PHE A 304 26.10 -8.14 7.34
C PHE A 304 26.39 -9.52 6.76
N LEU A 305 26.20 -9.70 5.45
CA LEU A 305 26.30 -10.99 4.75
C LEU A 305 27.72 -11.56 4.76
N LYS A 306 28.76 -10.73 4.78
CA LYS A 306 30.16 -11.17 4.86
C LYS A 306 30.48 -11.94 6.15
N THR A 307 29.76 -11.66 7.23
CA THR A 307 29.96 -12.30 8.54
C THR A 307 28.85 -13.30 8.90
N ALA A 308 27.76 -13.28 8.14
CA ALA A 308 26.62 -14.15 8.32
C ALA A 308 26.95 -15.61 7.98
N ARG A 309 26.46 -16.54 8.79
CA ARG A 309 26.44 -17.97 8.42
C ARG A 309 25.09 -18.29 7.80
N ILE A 310 25.10 -18.49 6.49
CA ILE A 310 23.90 -18.69 5.67
C ILE A 310 23.83 -20.16 5.25
N THR A 311 22.71 -20.82 5.56
CA THR A 311 22.41 -22.18 5.15
C THR A 311 21.27 -22.16 4.14
N PRO A 312 21.51 -22.45 2.85
CA PRO A 312 20.44 -22.52 1.85
C PRO A 312 19.43 -23.62 2.19
N VAL A 313 18.15 -23.30 2.15
CA VAL A 313 17.04 -24.23 2.40
C VAL A 313 16.40 -24.68 1.09
N SER A 314 16.07 -23.73 0.21
CA SER A 314 15.48 -24.03 -1.09
C SER A 314 15.82 -22.95 -2.12
N LEU A 315 15.94 -23.36 -3.38
CA LEU A 315 16.02 -22.48 -4.55
C LEU A 315 15.14 -23.06 -5.65
N GLY A 316 14.31 -22.22 -6.26
CA GLY A 316 13.50 -22.60 -7.40
C GLY A 316 13.17 -21.40 -8.26
N SER A 317 12.67 -21.67 -9.46
CA SER A 317 12.28 -20.63 -10.39
C SER A 317 10.98 -20.94 -11.11
N MET A 318 10.40 -19.89 -11.69
CA MET A 318 9.20 -19.95 -12.53
C MET A 318 9.45 -19.10 -13.79
N PRO A 319 9.72 -19.72 -14.96
CA PRO A 319 9.90 -19.00 -16.20
C PRO A 319 8.58 -18.43 -16.71
N MET A 320 8.63 -17.19 -17.22
CA MET A 320 7.47 -16.43 -17.72
C MET A 320 7.84 -15.75 -19.06
N GLY A 321 8.36 -16.54 -20.01
CA GLY A 321 8.81 -16.04 -21.30
C GLY A 321 10.17 -15.33 -21.21
N ASN A 322 10.18 -14.01 -21.40
CA ASN A 322 11.40 -13.19 -21.28
C ASN A 322 11.67 -12.71 -19.84
N THR A 323 10.82 -13.08 -18.90
CA THR A 323 11.03 -12.88 -17.47
C THR A 323 11.09 -14.21 -16.73
N ALA A 324 11.65 -14.21 -15.53
CA ALA A 324 11.66 -15.36 -14.63
C ALA A 324 11.58 -14.87 -13.20
N LEU A 325 10.75 -15.52 -12.39
CA LEU A 325 10.81 -15.39 -10.94
C LEU A 325 11.79 -16.43 -10.39
N VAL A 326 12.70 -16.01 -9.52
CA VAL A 326 13.61 -16.90 -8.79
C VAL A 326 13.36 -16.67 -7.31
N GLY A 327 12.96 -17.72 -6.60
CA GLY A 327 12.68 -17.70 -5.18
C GLY A 327 13.72 -18.50 -4.41
N SER A 328 14.22 -17.95 -3.31
CA SER A 328 15.14 -18.64 -2.42
C SER A 328 14.73 -18.53 -0.96
N VAL A 329 15.02 -19.56 -0.17
CA VAL A 329 14.88 -19.54 1.29
C VAL A 329 16.22 -19.95 1.88
N SER A 330 16.70 -19.18 2.86
CA SER A 330 17.94 -19.46 3.58
C SER A 330 17.76 -19.20 5.08
N ASP A 331 18.40 -20.04 5.89
CA ASP A 331 18.50 -19.81 7.33
C ASP A 331 19.81 -19.07 7.64
N ILE A 332 19.71 -17.92 8.31
CA ILE A 332 20.82 -17.05 8.66
C ILE A 332 21.01 -17.10 10.18
N GLN A 333 22.17 -17.57 10.63
CA GLN A 333 22.53 -17.51 12.04
C GLN A 333 23.06 -16.11 12.37
N THR A 334 22.40 -15.43 13.30
CA THR A 334 22.74 -14.08 13.76
C THR A 334 22.62 -13.99 15.28
N THR A 335 22.91 -12.81 15.84
CA THR A 335 22.74 -12.52 17.26
C THR A 335 21.69 -11.42 17.42
N ILE A 336 20.57 -11.72 18.09
CA ILE A 336 19.50 -10.76 18.37
C ILE A 336 19.53 -10.47 19.88
N LYS A 337 19.70 -9.20 20.27
CA LYS A 337 19.79 -8.78 21.69
C LYS A 337 20.85 -9.57 22.48
N GLY A 338 22.00 -9.86 21.85
CA GLY A 338 23.10 -10.60 22.46
C GLY A 338 22.91 -12.12 22.59
N LYS A 339 21.81 -12.68 22.07
CA LYS A 339 21.55 -14.13 22.05
C LYS A 339 21.64 -14.68 20.63
N PRO A 340 22.25 -15.85 20.42
CA PRO A 340 22.19 -16.54 19.13
C PRO A 340 20.74 -16.76 18.71
N ALA A 341 20.41 -16.45 17.47
CA ALA A 341 19.10 -16.64 16.88
C ALA A 341 19.24 -17.01 15.40
N THR A 342 18.29 -17.80 14.90
CA THR A 342 18.19 -18.15 13.48
C THR A 342 17.06 -17.35 12.84
N LEU A 343 17.41 -16.58 11.80
CA LEU A 343 16.43 -15.90 10.95
C LEU A 343 16.21 -16.72 9.68
N ARG A 344 14.96 -16.93 9.30
CA ARG A 344 14.62 -17.45 7.98
C ARG A 344 14.42 -16.28 7.04
N SER A 345 15.31 -16.14 6.08
CA SER A 345 15.22 -15.17 5.00
C SER A 345 14.57 -15.83 3.79
N THR A 346 13.51 -15.21 3.29
CA THR A 346 12.84 -15.54 2.03
C THR A 346 13.11 -14.42 1.04
N GLU A 347 13.57 -14.80 -0.14
CA GLU A 347 13.87 -13.89 -1.23
C GLU A 347 13.01 -14.23 -2.45
N LEU A 348 12.55 -13.19 -3.13
CA LEU A 348 11.97 -13.30 -4.45
C LEU A 348 12.60 -12.28 -5.40
N LEU A 349 13.29 -12.80 -6.41
CA LEU A 349 13.90 -12.03 -7.50
C LEU A 349 13.02 -12.11 -8.73
N ASN A 350 12.75 -10.97 -9.35
CA ASN A 350 12.22 -10.92 -10.71
C ASN A 350 13.38 -10.58 -11.65
N LEU A 351 13.58 -11.41 -12.67
CA LEU A 351 14.61 -11.23 -13.66
C LEU A 351 13.99 -11.04 -15.03
N LYS A 352 14.66 -10.25 -15.87
CA LYS A 352 14.30 -10.01 -17.27
C LYS A 352 15.51 -10.26 -18.15
N LYS A 353 15.29 -10.85 -19.33
CA LYS A 353 16.32 -10.98 -20.35
C LYS A 353 16.66 -9.61 -20.92
N ASP A 354 17.94 -9.28 -20.89
CA ASP A 354 18.56 -8.15 -21.57
C ASP A 354 19.54 -8.70 -22.61
N GLY A 355 19.07 -8.81 -23.86
CA GLY A 355 19.81 -9.50 -24.92
C GLY A 355 20.03 -10.99 -24.61
N LYS A 356 21.28 -11.37 -24.37
CA LYS A 356 21.67 -12.75 -24.00
C LYS A 356 21.81 -12.94 -22.49
N ASP A 357 21.82 -11.86 -21.73
CA ASP A 357 22.05 -11.87 -20.30
C ASP A 357 20.74 -11.72 -19.53
N TRP A 358 20.75 -12.10 -18.26
CA TRP A 358 19.63 -11.88 -17.35
C TRP A 358 20.00 -10.78 -16.37
N LYS A 359 19.08 -9.84 -16.14
CA LYS A 359 19.22 -8.78 -15.15
C LYS A 359 18.10 -8.89 -14.12
N ILE A 360 18.43 -8.64 -12.86
CA ILE A 360 17.47 -8.56 -11.78
C ILE A 360 16.77 -7.21 -11.87
N VAL A 361 15.45 -7.20 -12.05
CA VAL A 361 14.63 -5.99 -12.14
C VAL A 361 13.90 -5.69 -10.84
N SER A 362 13.72 -6.67 -9.96
CA SER A 362 13.27 -6.41 -8.60
C SER A 362 13.79 -7.45 -7.61
N VAL A 363 14.22 -6.99 -6.45
CA VAL A 363 14.58 -7.80 -5.27
C VAL A 363 13.50 -7.60 -4.21
N ARG A 364 13.00 -8.68 -3.62
CA ARG A 364 12.18 -8.62 -2.40
C ARG A 364 12.73 -9.57 -1.35
N TRP A 365 13.03 -9.03 -0.18
CA TRP A 365 13.52 -9.77 0.98
C TRP A 365 12.52 -9.69 2.14
N GLN A 366 12.30 -10.84 2.77
CA GLN A 366 11.56 -10.95 4.02
C GLN A 366 12.32 -11.84 4.99
N SER A 367 12.59 -11.32 6.18
CA SER A 367 13.27 -12.07 7.23
C SER A 367 12.35 -12.23 8.44
N ALA A 368 12.18 -13.47 8.90
CA ALA A 368 11.39 -13.78 10.09
C ALA A 368 12.19 -14.68 11.06
N PRO A 369 12.07 -14.49 12.38
CA PRO A 369 12.65 -15.43 13.34
C PRO A 369 12.09 -16.83 13.13
N VAL A 370 12.96 -17.84 13.18
CA VAL A 370 12.51 -19.23 13.25
C VAL A 370 12.05 -19.48 14.68
N SER A 371 10.74 -19.57 14.91
CA SER A 371 10.18 -19.92 16.22
C SER A 371 10.52 -21.37 16.59
N GLY A 372 11.54 -21.55 17.44
CA GLY A 372 11.84 -22.82 18.10
C GLY A 372 13.33 -23.14 18.24
N GLU A 373 13.91 -22.77 19.39
CA GLU A 373 14.60 -23.70 20.31
C GLU A 373 14.36 -23.25 21.76
#